data_AF-A0A0U0W250-F1
#
_entry.id   AF-A0A0U0W250-F1
#
_cell.length_a   1.000
_cell.length_b   1.000
_cell.length_c   1.000
_cell.angle_alpha   90.00
_cell.angle_beta   90.00
_cell.angle_gamma   90.00
#
_symmetry.space_group_name_H-M   'P 1'
#
loop_
_entity.id
_entity.type
_entity.pdbx_description
1 polymer ?
#
loop_
_entity_poly.entity_id
_entity_poly.type
_entity_poly.pdbx_seq_one_letter_code
_entity_poly.pdbx_strand_id
1 'polypeptide(L)'
;MMQVEDDKVLRLNSIFLGVFMFLFGFLKYFEPFRTMFDTQITQSGLPRLSIPMGKIGEMAIGLGLLLPACFRQKFSNFHGPVVFVASAGLVVNMGIATYVHLQPEVPAKVLPLGIKPPFIPLFVMFLAAVNLYRLYRDRSDQR
;
A
#
# COMPACT_ATOMS: atom_id res chain seq x y z
N MET A 1 -0.53 -20.41 -21.84
CA MET A 1 0.27 -19.17 -21.92
C MET A 1 -0.22 -18.09 -20.95
N MET A 2 -1.54 -17.91 -20.76
CA MET A 2 -2.12 -16.88 -19.87
C MET A 2 -1.64 -16.95 -18.40
N GLN A 3 -1.61 -18.14 -17.77
CA GLN A 3 -1.17 -18.30 -16.38
C GLN A 3 0.28 -17.86 -16.09
N VAL A 4 1.21 -18.04 -17.04
CA VAL A 4 2.63 -17.67 -16.84
C VAL A 4 2.83 -16.15 -16.91
N GLU A 5 1.98 -15.47 -17.69
CA GLU A 5 2.01 -14.02 -17.84
C GLU A 5 1.33 -13.33 -16.66
N ASP A 6 0.22 -13.89 -16.16
CA ASP A 6 -0.47 -13.39 -14.97
C ASP A 6 0.39 -13.39 -13.72
N ASP A 7 1.21 -14.44 -13.57
CA ASP A 7 2.11 -14.62 -12.46
C ASP A 7 3.30 -13.65 -12.49
N LYS A 8 3.80 -13.31 -13.69
CA LYS A 8 4.82 -12.27 -13.87
C LYS A 8 4.29 -10.88 -13.55
N VAL A 9 3.08 -10.54 -14.00
CA VAL A 9 2.49 -9.23 -13.73
C VAL A 9 2.13 -9.07 -12.26
N LEU A 10 1.55 -10.09 -11.62
CA LEU A 10 1.30 -10.11 -10.18
C LEU A 10 2.59 -9.89 -9.40
N ARG A 11 3.67 -10.57 -9.80
CA ARG A 11 4.99 -10.42 -9.16
C ARG A 11 5.56 -9.02 -9.35
N LEU A 12 5.57 -8.49 -10.57
CA LEU A 12 6.09 -7.17 -10.87
C LEU A 12 5.32 -6.08 -10.11
N ASN A 13 3.99 -6.17 -10.12
CA ASN A 13 3.12 -5.25 -9.36
C ASN A 13 3.37 -5.38 -7.85
N SER A 14 3.52 -6.59 -7.32
CA SER A 14 3.80 -6.79 -5.88
C SER A 14 5.17 -6.25 -5.48
N ILE A 15 6.20 -6.39 -6.32
CA ILE A 15 7.51 -5.78 -6.07
C ILE A 15 7.41 -4.26 -6.13
N PHE A 16 6.78 -3.72 -7.18
CA PHE A 16 6.63 -2.27 -7.34
C PHE A 16 5.87 -1.66 -6.16
N LEU A 17 4.69 -2.21 -5.83
CA LEU A 17 3.87 -1.79 -4.68
C LEU A 17 4.61 -2.00 -3.37
N GLY A 18 5.30 -3.13 -3.20
CA GLY A 18 6.04 -3.44 -1.99
C GLY A 18 7.18 -2.45 -1.72
N VAL A 19 8.02 -2.20 -2.75
CA VAL A 19 9.11 -1.21 -2.68
C VAL A 19 8.54 0.19 -2.44
N PHE A 20 7.49 0.57 -3.17
CA PHE A 20 6.86 1.87 -3.04
C PHE A 20 6.33 2.09 -1.62
N MET A 21 5.55 1.16 -1.09
CA MET A 21 4.97 1.23 0.26
C MET A 21 6.03 1.22 1.35
N PHE A 22 7.07 0.39 1.20
CA PHE A 22 8.17 0.35 2.14
C PHE A 22 8.96 1.66 2.14
N LEU A 23 9.26 2.22 0.95
CA LEU A 23 9.98 3.48 0.81
C LEU A 23 9.17 4.64 1.41
N PHE A 24 7.88 4.73 1.13
CA PHE A 24 7.02 5.78 1.72
C PHE A 24 6.88 5.63 3.24
N GLY A 25 6.70 4.41 3.74
CA GLY A 25 6.68 4.13 5.17
C GLY A 25 7.99 4.50 5.85
N PHE A 26 9.12 4.22 5.20
CA PHE A 26 10.47 4.57 5.68
C PHE A 26 10.72 6.08 5.64
N LEU A 27 10.32 6.77 4.57
CA LEU A 27 10.46 8.22 4.44
C LEU A 27 9.68 8.97 5.54
N LYS A 28 8.57 8.42 6.04
CA LYS A 28 7.82 8.99 7.19
C LYS A 28 8.60 9.02 8.51
N TYR A 29 9.81 8.46 8.58
CA TYR A 29 10.73 8.61 9.71
C TYR A 29 11.64 9.85 9.59
N PHE A 30 11.77 10.42 8.39
CA PHE A 30 12.65 11.56 8.09
C PHE A 30 11.84 12.85 7.89
N GLU A 31 12.45 13.99 8.23
CA GLU A 31 11.91 15.31 7.87
C GLU A 31 12.07 15.56 6.36
N PRO A 32 11.13 16.26 5.69
CA PRO A 32 9.91 16.89 6.22
C PRO A 32 8.67 15.95 6.24
N PHE A 33 8.80 14.71 5.77
CA PHE A 33 7.69 13.75 5.65
C PHE A 33 7.07 13.36 6.99
N ARG A 34 7.89 13.25 8.04
CA ARG A 34 7.43 13.02 9.41
C ARG A 34 6.45 14.10 9.85
N THR A 35 6.85 15.37 9.76
CA THR A 35 6.02 16.51 10.17
C THR A 35 4.77 16.64 9.31
N MET A 36 4.87 16.36 8.00
CA MET A 36 3.71 16.35 7.10
C MET A 36 2.68 15.30 7.51
N PHE A 37 3.13 14.07 7.81
CA PHE A 37 2.23 12.99 8.22
C PHE A 37 1.61 13.24 9.60
N ASP A 38 2.38 13.76 10.56
CA ASP A 38 1.87 14.13 11.89
C ASP A 38 0.81 15.24 11.80
N THR A 39 1.05 16.23 10.95
CA THR A 39 0.09 17.32 10.68
C THR A 39 -1.18 16.80 10.01
N GLN A 40 -1.06 15.89 9.03
CA GLN A 40 -2.20 15.24 8.37
C GLN A 40 -3.09 14.46 9.36
N ILE A 41 -2.49 13.72 10.28
CA ILE A 41 -3.24 12.94 11.29
C ILE A 41 -3.87 13.86 12.34
N THR A 42 -3.13 14.88 12.80
CA THR A 42 -3.60 15.83 13.80
C THR A 42 -4.77 16.67 13.27
N GLN A 43 -4.71 17.10 12.01
CA GLN A 43 -5.78 17.91 11.38
C GLN A 43 -6.96 17.09 10.87
N SER A 44 -6.77 15.79 10.58
CA SER A 44 -7.90 14.91 10.25
C SER A 44 -8.73 14.49 11.47
N GLY A 45 -8.31 14.89 12.68
CA GLY A 45 -8.97 14.50 13.93
C GLY A 45 -8.80 13.03 14.29
N LEU A 46 -7.87 12.34 13.62
CA LEU A 46 -7.58 10.94 13.89
C LEU A 46 -6.78 10.79 15.21
N PRO A 47 -6.95 9.66 15.93
CA PRO A 47 -6.18 9.41 17.14
C PRO A 47 -4.68 9.47 16.86
N ARG A 48 -3.88 10.01 17.79
CA ARG A 48 -2.39 10.03 17.64
C ARG A 48 -1.79 8.62 17.50
N LEU A 49 -2.53 7.58 17.90
CA LEU A 49 -2.17 6.17 17.66
C LEU A 49 -2.15 5.80 16.18
N SER A 50 -2.87 6.52 15.31
CA SER A 50 -2.86 6.34 13.86
C SER A 50 -1.49 6.69 13.23
N ILE A 51 -0.65 7.49 13.92
CA ILE A 51 0.69 7.84 13.43
C ILE A 51 1.61 6.61 13.41
N PRO A 52 1.92 5.95 14.55
CA PRO A 52 2.73 4.74 14.53
C PRO A 52 2.06 3.61 13.76
N MET A 53 0.73 3.51 13.83
CA MET A 53 -0.03 2.45 13.14
C MET A 53 0.06 2.59 11.61
N GLY A 54 0.00 3.82 11.07
CA GLY A 54 0.19 4.07 9.65
C GLY A 54 1.61 3.80 9.17
N LYS A 55 2.63 4.22 9.93
CA LYS A 55 4.05 3.94 9.60
C LYS A 55 4.35 2.45 9.57
N ILE A 56 3.99 1.76 10.65
CA ILE A 56 4.22 0.32 10.80
C ILE A 56 3.39 -0.45 9.77
N GLY A 57 2.13 -0.05 9.56
CA GLY A 57 1.23 -0.66 8.57
C GLY A 57 1.80 -0.58 7.15
N GLU A 58 2.27 0.59 6.72
CA GLU A 58 2.86 0.76 5.38
C GLU A 58 4.11 -0.10 5.18
N MET A 59 5.00 -0.13 6.17
CA MET A 59 6.20 -0.96 6.12
C MET A 59 5.87 -2.45 6.13
N ALA A 60 4.92 -2.88 6.96
CA ALA A 60 4.48 -4.27 7.06
C ALA A 60 3.81 -4.73 5.77
N ILE A 61 2.96 -3.90 5.15
CA ILE A 61 2.36 -4.16 3.84
C ILE A 61 3.44 -4.22 2.76
N GLY A 62 4.39 -3.28 2.78
CA GLY A 62 5.51 -3.24 1.85
C GLY A 62 6.34 -4.53 1.88
N LEU A 63 6.73 -4.96 3.08
CA LEU A 63 7.42 -6.23 3.31
C LEU A 63 6.56 -7.43 2.96
N GLY A 64 5.26 -7.40 3.27
CA GLY A 64 4.30 -8.45 2.96
C GLY A 64 4.11 -8.66 1.45
N LEU A 65 4.32 -7.64 0.62
CA LEU A 65 4.32 -7.78 -0.85
C LEU A 65 5.71 -8.12 -1.42
N LEU A 66 6.78 -7.60 -0.80
CA LEU A 66 8.17 -7.84 -1.23
C LEU A 66 8.67 -9.25 -0.93
N LEU A 67 8.48 -9.74 0.30
CA LEU A 67 9.01 -11.02 0.76
C LEU A 67 8.51 -12.22 -0.08
N PRO A 68 7.20 -12.38 -0.36
CA PRO A 68 6.73 -13.46 -1.22
C PRO A 68 7.22 -13.32 -2.66
N ALA A 69 7.33 -12.09 -3.17
CA ALA A 69 7.75 -11.83 -4.54
C ALA A 69 9.25 -12.07 -4.78
N CYS A 70 10.08 -11.88 -3.75
CA CYS A 70 11.53 -12.11 -3.78
C CYS A 70 11.90 -13.55 -3.41
N PHE A 71 11.23 -14.14 -2.42
CA PHE A 71 11.52 -15.49 -1.88
C PHE A 71 10.46 -16.53 -2.24
N ARG A 72 9.95 -16.48 -3.48
CA ARG A 72 8.86 -17.33 -3.98
C ARG A 72 9.05 -18.83 -3.72
N GLN A 73 10.27 -19.36 -3.88
CA GLN A 73 10.56 -20.79 -3.66
C GLN A 73 10.43 -21.21 -2.19
N LYS A 74 10.66 -20.29 -1.24
CA LYS A 74 10.61 -20.59 0.20
C LYS A 74 9.22 -20.42 0.80
N PHE A 75 8.36 -19.62 0.14
CA PHE A 75 7.03 -19.25 0.62
C PHE A 75 5.87 -19.73 -0.26
N SER A 76 6.06 -20.74 -1.13
CA SER A 76 5.05 -21.11 -2.13
C SER A 76 3.66 -21.42 -1.53
N ASN A 77 3.60 -22.07 -0.36
CA ASN A 77 2.33 -22.37 0.32
C ASN A 77 1.65 -21.15 0.97
N PHE A 78 2.40 -20.10 1.32
CA PHE A 78 1.86 -18.90 1.98
C PHE A 78 1.80 -17.68 1.05
N HIS A 79 2.33 -17.79 -0.16
CA HIS A 79 2.41 -16.70 -1.13
C HIS A 79 1.04 -16.07 -1.42
N GLY A 80 0.05 -16.88 -1.80
CA GLY A 80 -1.30 -16.40 -2.11
C GLY A 80 -1.98 -15.68 -0.92
N PRO A 81 -2.12 -16.32 0.25
CA PRO A 81 -2.71 -15.69 1.42
C PRO A 81 -2.00 -14.42 1.88
N VAL A 82 -0.66 -14.40 1.87
CA VAL A 82 0.11 -13.23 2.31
C VAL A 82 -0.07 -12.05 1.34
N VAL A 83 0.03 -12.28 0.03
CA VAL A 83 -0.21 -11.24 -0.99
C VAL A 83 -1.65 -10.75 -0.93
N PHE A 84 -2.62 -11.63 -0.66
CA PHE A 84 -4.02 -11.24 -0.47
C PHE A 84 -4.20 -10.31 0.73
N VAL A 85 -3.71 -10.71 1.90
CA VAL A 85 -3.83 -9.91 3.13
C VAL A 85 -3.10 -8.58 3.00
N ALA A 86 -1.89 -8.59 2.42
CA ALA A 86 -1.13 -7.36 2.19
C ALA A 86 -1.81 -6.43 1.19
N SER A 87 -2.38 -6.95 0.10
CA SER A 87 -3.13 -6.15 -0.88
C SER A 87 -4.44 -5.61 -0.30
N ALA A 88 -5.16 -6.40 0.51
CA ALA A 88 -6.37 -5.94 1.19
C ALA A 88 -6.05 -4.84 2.23
N GLY A 89 -4.99 -5.04 3.03
CA GLY A 89 -4.49 -4.02 3.96
C GLY A 89 -4.04 -2.76 3.23
N LEU A 90 -3.43 -2.90 2.04
CA LEU A 90 -3.03 -1.78 1.19
C LEU A 90 -4.23 -0.95 0.75
N VAL A 91 -5.32 -1.60 0.30
CA VAL A 91 -6.55 -0.91 -0.09
C VAL A 91 -7.14 -0.12 1.08
N VAL A 92 -7.23 -0.74 2.27
CA VAL A 92 -7.72 -0.05 3.47
C VAL A 92 -6.83 1.13 3.83
N ASN A 93 -5.51 0.95 3.82
CA ASN A 93 -4.56 2.00 4.18
C ASN A 93 -4.59 3.18 3.17
N MET A 94 -4.69 2.88 1.87
CA MET A 94 -4.87 3.91 0.84
C MET A 94 -6.25 4.59 0.92
N GLY A 95 -7.29 3.87 1.35
CA GLY A 95 -8.61 4.43 1.62
C GLY A 95 -8.58 5.45 2.77
N ILE A 96 -7.91 5.12 3.88
CA ILE A 96 -7.68 6.05 4.99
C ILE A 96 -6.88 7.26 4.52
N ALA A 97 -5.80 7.04 3.76
CA ALA A 97 -4.99 8.13 3.21
C ALA A 97 -5.81 9.05 2.29
N THR A 98 -6.70 8.48 1.46
CA THR A 98 -7.62 9.22 0.58
C THR A 98 -8.62 10.04 1.40
N TYR A 99 -9.20 9.46 2.47
CA TYR A 99 -10.10 10.17 3.38
C TYR A 99 -9.41 11.38 4.02
N VAL A 100 -8.20 11.18 4.56
CA VAL A 100 -7.40 12.27 5.15
C VAL A 100 -7.07 13.36 4.12
N HIS A 101 -6.79 12.99 2.87
CA HIS A 101 -6.54 13.96 1.80
C HIS A 101 -7.80 14.71 1.33
N LEU A 102 -8.98 14.10 1.45
CA LEU A 102 -10.26 14.76 1.13
C LEU A 102 -10.72 15.70 2.25
N GLN A 103 -10.13 15.62 3.44
CA GLN A 103 -10.52 16.44 4.58
C GLN A 103 -10.02 17.88 4.40
N PRO A 104 -10.93 18.88 4.39
CA PRO A 104 -10.63 20.25 3.94
C PRO A 104 -9.69 21.04 4.85
N GLU A 105 -9.40 20.54 6.06
CA GLU A 105 -8.54 21.20 7.05
C GLU A 105 -7.04 20.92 6.86
N VAL A 106 -6.63 20.10 5.88
CA VAL A 106 -5.21 19.80 5.61
C VAL A 106 -4.63 20.83 4.63
N PRO A 107 -3.72 21.75 5.05
CA PRO A 107 -3.17 22.79 4.20
C PRO A 107 -2.35 22.21 3.05
N ALA A 108 -2.44 22.82 1.87
CA ALA A 108 -1.68 22.41 0.68
C ALA A 108 -0.14 22.44 0.88
N LYS A 109 0.33 23.09 1.96
CA LYS A 109 1.74 23.28 2.33
C LYS A 109 2.36 22.08 3.07
N VAL A 110 1.55 21.12 3.53
CA VAL A 110 2.00 19.87 4.19
C VAL A 110 1.82 18.62 3.32
N LEU A 111 1.65 18.81 2.00
CA LEU A 111 1.67 17.75 1.02
C LEU A 111 3.09 17.61 0.47
N PRO A 112 3.72 16.42 0.52
CA PRO A 112 5.11 16.23 0.07
C PRO A 112 5.34 16.51 -1.42
N LEU A 113 4.27 16.72 -2.20
CA LEU A 113 4.32 17.06 -3.62
C LEU A 113 3.45 18.29 -3.99
N GLY A 114 2.78 18.94 -3.03
CA GLY A 114 1.89 20.09 -3.33
C GLY A 114 0.65 19.77 -4.19
N ILE A 115 0.37 18.49 -4.45
CA ILE A 115 -0.77 18.04 -5.27
C ILE A 115 -1.97 17.76 -4.36
N LYS A 116 -2.97 18.65 -4.40
CA LYS A 116 -4.22 18.59 -3.61
C LYS A 116 -5.00 17.26 -3.71
N PRO A 117 -5.09 16.59 -4.89
CA PRO A 117 -5.87 15.35 -4.97
C PRO A 117 -5.02 14.09 -4.66
N PRO A 118 -5.60 13.06 -4.01
CA PRO A 118 -4.94 11.81 -3.67
C PRO A 118 -4.73 10.89 -4.88
N PHE A 119 -4.10 11.38 -5.95
CA PHE A 119 -3.79 10.61 -7.16
C PHE A 119 -2.87 9.42 -6.86
N ILE A 120 -1.87 9.61 -6.00
CA ILE A 120 -0.93 8.54 -5.62
C ILE A 120 -1.67 7.43 -4.83
N PRO A 121 -2.41 7.74 -3.75
CA PRO A 121 -3.22 6.74 -3.06
C PRO A 121 -4.21 6.02 -3.98
N LEU A 122 -4.90 6.74 -4.87
CA LEU A 122 -5.85 6.16 -5.82
C LEU A 122 -5.17 5.21 -6.81
N PHE A 123 -4.00 5.59 -7.33
CA PHE A 123 -3.24 4.76 -8.25
C PHE A 123 -2.72 3.48 -7.57
N VAL A 124 -2.18 3.62 -6.36
CA VAL A 124 -1.72 2.48 -5.54
C VAL A 124 -2.89 1.56 -5.18
N MET A 125 -4.05 2.13 -4.83
CA MET A 125 -5.27 1.36 -4.54
C MET A 125 -5.77 0.61 -5.78
N PHE A 126 -5.73 1.23 -6.96
CA PHE A 126 -6.08 0.57 -8.22
C PHE A 126 -5.16 -0.63 -8.49
N LEU A 127 -3.84 -0.44 -8.36
CA LEU A 127 -2.87 -1.54 -8.54
C LEU A 127 -3.07 -2.66 -7.50
N ALA A 128 -3.38 -2.32 -6.25
CA ALA A 128 -3.72 -3.29 -5.21
C ALA A 128 -4.99 -4.08 -5.55
N ALA A 129 -6.02 -3.41 -6.08
CA ALA A 129 -7.25 -4.03 -6.55
C ALA A 129 -7.00 -4.97 -7.76
N VAL A 130 -6.11 -4.59 -8.69
CA VAL A 130 -5.67 -5.47 -9.78
C VAL A 130 -4.99 -6.73 -9.25
N ASN A 131 -4.11 -6.60 -8.24
CA ASN A 131 -3.49 -7.75 -7.58
C ASN A 131 -4.56 -8.68 -6.96
N LEU A 132 -5.52 -8.11 -6.22
CA LEU A 132 -6.63 -8.85 -5.62
C LEU A 132 -7.49 -9.58 -6.67
N TYR A 133 -7.87 -8.89 -7.73
CA TYR A 133 -8.68 -9.45 -8.82
C TYR A 133 -7.96 -10.62 -9.51
N ARG A 134 -6.68 -10.47 -9.82
CA ARG A 134 -5.86 -11.54 -10.41
C ARG A 134 -5.75 -12.75 -9.48
N LEU A 135 -5.52 -12.51 -8.20
CA LEU A 135 -5.42 -13.59 -7.21
C LEU A 135 -6.76 -14.33 -7.01
N TYR A 136 -7.88 -13.61 -7.08
CA TYR A 136 -9.23 -14.18 -7.01
C TYR A 136 -9.56 -15.01 -8.26
N ARG A 137 -9.17 -14.52 -9.44
CA ARG A 137 -9.33 -15.23 -10.71
C ARG A 137 -8.53 -16.54 -10.74
N ASP A 138 -7.28 -16.53 -10.30
CA ASP A 138 -6.45 -17.74 -10.26
C ASP A 138 -6.99 -18.80 -9.27
N ARG A 139 -7.60 -18.38 -8.15
CA ARG A 139 -8.29 -19.31 -7.23
C ARG A 139 -9.60 -19.87 -7.78
N SER A 140 -10.27 -19.18 -8.69
CA SER A 140 -11.54 -19.65 -9.27
C SER A 140 -11.32 -20.62 -10.43
N ASP A 141 -10.23 -20.49 -11.18
CA ASP A 141 -9.84 -21.47 -12.21
C ASP A 141 -9.33 -22.81 -11.63
N GLN A 142 -8.97 -22.86 -10.34
CA GLN A 142 -8.52 -24.09 -9.65
C GLN A 142 -9.64 -24.87 -8.94
N ARG A 143 -10.88 -24.37 -8.94
CA ARG A 143 -12.05 -25.02 -8.35
C ARG A 143 -12.92 -25.68 -9.41
#